data_AF-A0A3D4EAC7-F1
#
_entry.id   AF-A0A3D4EAC7-F1
#
_cell.length_a   1.000
_cell.length_b   1.000
_cell.length_c   1.000
_cell.angle_alpha   90.00
_cell.angle_beta   90.00
_cell.angle_gamma   90.00
#
_symmetry.space_group_name_H-M   'P 1'
#
loop_
_entity.id
_entity.type
_entity.pdbx_description
1 polymer ?
#
loop_
_entity_poly.entity_id
_entity_poly.type
_entity_poly.pdbx_seq_one_letter_code
_entity_poly.pdbx_strand_id
1 'polypeptide(L)'
;MKYKGRKLGIFTICCLALYYGVAYWLPASNSIFLGKVSKAFRAFLCRHIFQHCGKNVNVERKANFGCGLGIELGDGSGLGVGCVIPCDTRIGKFVMMGPNCRILNQNHNFDRTDIPMCNQGLGPKLHCVIEDDVWIGREVLITPGRLIRKGSIVGCGCVLSKDFPEYSIIGGNPPRLIRSRKAE
;
A
#
# COMPACT_ATOMS: atom_id res chain seq x y z
N MET A 1 20.85 -4.79 -12.54
CA MET A 1 20.95 -4.84 -11.07
C MET A 1 20.03 -5.96 -10.56
N LYS A 2 20.50 -6.86 -9.67
CA LYS A 2 19.65 -7.89 -9.05
C LYS A 2 19.17 -7.41 -7.68
N TYR A 3 17.88 -7.53 -7.38
CA TYR A 3 17.33 -7.31 -6.04
C TYR A 3 16.47 -8.53 -5.68
N LYS A 4 16.77 -9.19 -4.55
CA LYS A 4 16.12 -10.43 -4.10
C LYS A 4 15.96 -11.49 -5.21
N GLY A 5 17.02 -11.75 -5.98
CA GLY A 5 17.02 -12.77 -7.05
C GLY A 5 16.36 -12.38 -8.37
N ARG A 6 15.57 -11.29 -8.43
CA ARG A 6 15.04 -10.74 -9.69
C ARG A 6 16.06 -9.80 -10.35
N LYS A 7 16.35 -10.02 -11.64
CA LYS A 7 17.00 -9.01 -12.48
C LYS A 7 15.98 -7.90 -12.73
N LEU A 8 16.24 -6.67 -12.26
CA LEU A 8 15.53 -5.52 -12.80
C LEU A 8 16.03 -5.30 -14.23
N GLY A 9 15.13 -5.45 -15.18
CA GLY A 9 15.40 -5.07 -16.56
C GLY A 9 15.62 -3.56 -16.65
N ILE A 10 16.45 -3.14 -17.61
CA ILE A 10 16.72 -1.72 -17.86
C ILE A 10 15.41 -0.94 -18.07
N PHE A 11 14.44 -1.58 -18.74
CA PHE A 11 13.12 -1.02 -18.97
C PHE A 11 12.35 -0.72 -17.68
N THR A 12 12.33 -1.65 -16.72
CA THR A 12 11.69 -1.41 -15.40
C THR A 12 12.35 -0.26 -14.65
N ILE A 13 13.68 -0.13 -14.74
CA ILE A 13 14.42 0.98 -14.14
C ILE A 13 14.02 2.31 -14.80
N CYS A 14 13.93 2.35 -16.14
CA CYS A 14 13.44 3.52 -16.85
C CYS A 14 12.00 3.89 -16.47
N CYS A 15 11.09 2.90 -16.37
CA CYS A 15 9.73 3.13 -15.90
C CYS A 15 9.69 3.69 -14.48
N LEU A 16 10.54 3.17 -13.58
CA LEU A 16 10.64 3.65 -12.21
C LEU A 16 11.16 5.09 -12.14
N ALA A 17 12.20 5.40 -12.91
CA ALA A 17 12.75 6.75 -13.02
C ALA A 17 11.72 7.72 -13.59
N LEU A 18 11.00 7.32 -14.65
CA LEU A 18 9.93 8.11 -15.25
C LEU A 18 8.74 8.29 -14.32
N TYR A 19 8.43 7.28 -13.50
CA TYR A 19 7.39 7.38 -12.49
C TYR A 19 7.75 8.46 -11.47
N TYR A 20 8.90 8.36 -10.79
CA TYR A 20 9.26 9.34 -9.76
C TYR A 20 9.66 10.72 -10.31
N GLY A 21 10.20 10.78 -11.52
CA GLY A 21 10.59 12.02 -12.17
C GLY A 21 9.40 12.82 -12.73
N VAL A 22 8.36 12.13 -13.21
CA VAL A 22 7.24 12.78 -13.93
C VAL A 22 5.89 12.34 -13.39
N ALA A 23 5.53 11.05 -13.52
CA ALA A 23 4.16 10.60 -13.27
C ALA A 23 3.70 10.79 -11.82
N TYR A 24 4.63 10.75 -10.87
CA TYR A 24 4.44 11.01 -9.44
C TYR A 24 3.92 12.43 -9.18
N TRP A 25 4.29 13.39 -10.04
CA TRP A 25 3.94 14.80 -9.94
C TRP A 25 2.75 15.21 -10.81
N LEU A 26 2.25 14.36 -11.70
CA LEU A 26 1.07 14.68 -12.50
C LEU A 26 -0.20 14.82 -11.64
N PRO A 27 -1.24 15.55 -12.10
CA PRO A 27 -2.48 15.76 -11.35
C PRO A 27 -3.18 14.47 -10.90
N ALA A 28 -4.02 14.59 -9.87
CA ALA A 28 -4.82 13.47 -9.36
C ALA A 28 -5.86 13.02 -10.40
N SER A 29 -6.33 11.77 -10.29
CA SER A 29 -7.22 11.20 -11.31
C SER A 29 -8.55 11.97 -11.50
N ASN A 30 -9.01 12.65 -10.45
CA ASN A 30 -10.22 13.47 -10.44
C ASN A 30 -9.99 14.93 -10.89
N SER A 31 -8.76 15.30 -11.26
CA SER A 31 -8.47 16.64 -11.77
C SER A 31 -9.11 16.83 -13.14
N ILE A 32 -9.80 17.97 -13.33
CA ILE A 32 -10.48 18.33 -14.59
C ILE A 32 -9.49 18.29 -15.76
N PHE A 33 -8.33 18.90 -15.56
CA PHE A 33 -7.25 18.90 -16.53
C PHE A 33 -6.33 17.68 -16.33
N LEU A 34 -6.15 16.89 -17.39
CA LEU A 34 -5.25 15.73 -17.47
C LEU A 34 -5.48 14.59 -16.45
N GLY A 35 -6.54 14.58 -15.63
CA GLY A 35 -6.73 13.57 -14.59
C GLY A 35 -6.77 12.13 -15.12
N LYS A 36 -7.61 11.87 -16.13
CA LYS A 36 -7.73 10.54 -16.77
C LYS A 36 -6.44 10.09 -17.46
N VAL A 37 -5.74 11.01 -18.12
CA VAL A 37 -4.46 10.74 -18.80
C VAL A 37 -3.37 10.42 -17.77
N SER A 38 -3.32 11.20 -16.68
CA SER A 38 -2.38 11.01 -15.59
C SER A 38 -2.59 9.65 -14.89
N LYS A 39 -3.85 9.26 -14.67
CA LYS A 39 -4.21 7.92 -14.17
C LYS A 39 -3.72 6.82 -15.11
N ALA A 40 -4.01 6.92 -16.41
CA ALA A 40 -3.62 5.93 -17.40
C ALA A 40 -2.08 5.79 -17.48
N PHE A 41 -1.36 6.90 -17.46
CA PHE A 41 0.10 6.91 -17.49
C PHE A 41 0.73 6.28 -16.24
N ARG A 42 0.24 6.64 -15.04
CA ARG A 42 0.67 6.01 -13.77
C ARG A 42 0.43 4.50 -13.80
N ALA A 43 -0.75 4.06 -14.26
CA ALA A 43 -1.08 2.64 -14.37
C ALA A 43 -0.17 1.89 -15.37
N PHE A 44 0.14 2.50 -16.51
CA PHE A 44 1.06 1.94 -17.51
C PHE A 44 2.46 1.72 -16.92
N LEU A 45 3.03 2.71 -16.24
CA LEU A 45 4.36 2.57 -15.62
C LEU A 45 4.35 1.50 -14.52
N CYS A 46 3.35 1.53 -13.64
CA CYS A 46 3.26 0.57 -12.53
C CYS A 46 3.12 -0.88 -13.02
N ARG A 47 2.51 -1.11 -14.18
CA ARG A 47 2.44 -2.44 -14.82
C ARG A 47 3.81 -3.05 -15.14
N HIS A 48 4.83 -2.21 -15.33
CA HIS A 48 6.19 -2.63 -15.64
C HIS A 48 7.14 -2.53 -14.43
N ILE A 49 6.66 -1.99 -13.31
CA ILE A 49 7.39 -1.85 -12.04
C ILE A 49 7.00 -2.96 -11.06
N PHE A 50 5.69 -3.17 -10.88
CA PHE A 50 5.15 -4.10 -9.90
C PHE A 50 5.30 -5.56 -10.34
N GLN A 51 5.27 -6.48 -9.37
CA GLN A 51 5.24 -7.90 -9.66
C GLN A 51 3.97 -8.30 -10.41
N HIS A 52 2.83 -7.72 -10.00
CA HIS A 52 1.55 -7.86 -10.68
C HIS A 52 0.79 -6.54 -10.60
N CYS A 53 0.18 -6.14 -11.71
CA CYS A 53 -0.66 -4.95 -11.81
C CYS A 53 -1.88 -5.26 -12.68
N GLY A 54 -3.05 -5.28 -12.03
CA GLY A 54 -4.32 -5.65 -12.66
C GLY A 54 -4.84 -4.65 -13.69
N LYS A 55 -6.05 -4.90 -14.15
CA LYS A 55 -6.82 -4.02 -15.04
C LYS A 55 -7.53 -2.94 -14.23
N ASN A 56 -7.79 -1.78 -14.85
CA ASN A 56 -8.55 -0.69 -14.26
C ASN A 56 -8.04 -0.16 -12.90
N VAL A 57 -6.75 -0.33 -12.60
CA VAL A 57 -6.14 0.17 -11.37
C VAL A 57 -6.11 1.70 -11.33
N ASN A 58 -6.08 2.26 -10.13
CA ASN A 58 -5.87 3.70 -9.90
C ASN A 58 -4.72 3.93 -8.91
N VAL A 59 -3.50 4.03 -9.42
CA VAL A 59 -2.36 4.46 -8.60
C VAL A 59 -2.37 5.97 -8.52
N GLU A 60 -2.69 6.58 -7.37
CA GLU A 60 -2.87 8.02 -7.26
C GLU A 60 -1.58 8.87 -7.31
N ARG A 61 -1.73 10.18 -7.51
CA ARG A 61 -0.63 11.15 -7.42
C ARG A 61 0.11 10.97 -6.08
N LYS A 62 1.44 11.09 -6.11
CA LYS A 62 2.31 10.98 -4.93
C LYS A 62 2.23 9.62 -4.19
N ALA A 63 1.66 8.56 -4.77
CA ALA A 63 1.80 7.22 -4.21
C ALA A 63 3.29 6.81 -4.23
N ASN A 64 3.86 6.55 -3.06
CA ASN A 64 5.26 6.17 -2.88
C ASN A 64 5.35 4.68 -2.57
N PHE A 65 6.18 3.95 -3.33
CA PHE A 65 6.35 2.52 -3.16
C PHE A 65 7.82 2.05 -3.21
N GLY A 66 8.77 2.97 -3.02
CA GLY A 66 10.18 2.68 -3.22
C GLY A 66 10.45 2.10 -4.61
N CYS A 67 11.11 0.94 -4.69
CA CYS A 67 11.37 0.25 -5.95
C CYS A 67 10.18 -0.58 -6.49
N GLY A 68 9.08 -0.69 -5.75
CA GLY A 68 7.86 -1.38 -6.17
C GLY A 68 7.97 -2.91 -6.30
N LEU A 69 9.10 -3.49 -5.89
CA LEU A 69 9.36 -4.92 -6.05
C LEU A 69 8.47 -5.76 -5.12
N GLY A 70 7.99 -6.89 -5.65
CA GLY A 70 7.11 -7.79 -4.92
C GLY A 70 5.70 -7.23 -4.68
N ILE A 71 5.40 -6.00 -5.10
CA ILE A 71 4.05 -5.44 -4.97
C ILE A 71 3.12 -6.11 -5.97
N GLU A 72 1.97 -6.54 -5.48
CA GLU A 72 0.87 -7.06 -6.28
C GLU A 72 -0.35 -6.16 -6.07
N LEU A 73 -0.92 -5.66 -7.17
CA LEU A 73 -2.14 -4.85 -7.16
C LEU A 73 -3.19 -5.51 -8.05
N GLY A 74 -4.33 -5.91 -7.46
CA GLY A 74 -5.42 -6.57 -8.16
C GLY A 74 -6.27 -5.65 -9.04
N ASP A 75 -7.17 -6.25 -9.81
CA ASP A 75 -8.08 -5.55 -10.71
C ASP A 75 -8.99 -4.57 -9.97
N GLY A 76 -9.20 -3.38 -10.55
CA GLY A 76 -10.09 -2.36 -9.98
C GLY A 76 -9.61 -1.73 -8.67
N SER A 77 -8.40 -2.05 -8.21
CA SER A 77 -7.85 -1.55 -6.95
C SER A 77 -7.11 -0.22 -7.11
N GLY A 78 -7.04 0.54 -6.02
CA GLY A 78 -6.39 1.85 -5.99
C GLY A 78 -5.33 1.99 -4.91
N LEU A 79 -4.31 2.78 -5.21
CA LEU A 79 -3.39 3.34 -4.22
C LEU A 79 -3.78 4.80 -4.01
N GLY A 80 -4.03 5.20 -2.76
CA GLY A 80 -4.51 6.54 -2.44
C GLY A 80 -3.47 7.64 -2.65
N VAL A 81 -3.93 8.90 -2.78
CA VAL A 81 -3.02 10.06 -2.95
C VAL A 81 -2.02 10.10 -1.80
N GLY A 82 -0.73 10.19 -2.08
CA GLY A 82 0.29 10.32 -1.03
C GLY A 82 0.48 9.07 -0.15
N CYS A 83 -0.05 7.90 -0.54
CA CYS A 83 0.14 6.70 0.26
C CYS A 83 1.61 6.22 0.26
N VAL A 84 1.99 5.44 1.26
CA VAL A 84 3.30 4.77 1.33
C VAL A 84 3.10 3.27 1.41
N ILE A 85 3.55 2.55 0.37
CA ILE A 85 3.38 1.10 0.20
C ILE A 85 4.75 0.42 0.11
N PRO A 86 5.16 -0.37 1.11
CA PRO A 86 6.44 -1.05 1.06
C PRO A 86 6.44 -2.17 0.00
N CYS A 87 7.64 -2.55 -0.42
CA CYS A 87 7.84 -3.75 -1.24
C CYS A 87 7.23 -4.99 -0.58
N ASP A 88 6.90 -5.98 -1.43
CA ASP A 88 6.29 -7.24 -1.01
C ASP A 88 4.93 -7.06 -0.31
N THR A 89 4.18 -6.01 -0.66
CA THR A 89 2.78 -5.82 -0.23
C THR A 89 1.82 -6.41 -1.27
N ARG A 90 0.86 -7.22 -0.83
CA ARG A 90 -0.19 -7.77 -1.70
C ARG A 90 -1.51 -7.05 -1.47
N ILE A 91 -2.09 -6.54 -2.54
CA ILE A 91 -3.38 -5.86 -2.55
C ILE A 91 -4.29 -6.60 -3.55
N GLY A 92 -5.41 -7.10 -3.04
CA GLY A 92 -6.42 -7.85 -3.79
C GLY A 92 -7.16 -7.02 -4.82
N LYS A 93 -8.30 -7.52 -5.28
CA LYS A 93 -9.18 -6.89 -6.27
C LYS A 93 -10.19 -5.97 -5.59
N PHE A 94 -10.60 -4.92 -6.29
CA PHE A 94 -11.62 -3.96 -5.85
C PHE A 94 -11.31 -3.31 -4.50
N VAL A 95 -10.03 -3.09 -4.20
CA VAL A 95 -9.58 -2.41 -2.98
C VAL A 95 -9.62 -0.90 -3.18
N MET A 96 -10.36 -0.20 -2.32
CA MET A 96 -10.39 1.25 -2.27
C MET A 96 -9.46 1.76 -1.17
N MET A 97 -8.60 2.73 -1.48
CA MET A 97 -7.67 3.33 -0.52
C MET A 97 -7.78 4.86 -0.52
N GLY A 98 -8.07 5.42 0.65
CA GLY A 98 -8.07 6.86 0.87
C GLY A 98 -6.66 7.47 0.83
N PRO A 99 -6.54 8.80 0.73
CA PRO A 99 -5.26 9.48 0.77
C PRO A 99 -4.46 9.26 2.07
N ASN A 100 -3.15 9.42 1.96
CA ASN A 100 -2.17 9.48 3.04
C ASN A 100 -2.10 8.22 3.93
N CYS A 101 -2.55 7.07 3.42
CA CYS A 101 -2.39 5.79 4.10
C CYS A 101 -0.92 5.34 4.11
N ARG A 102 -0.46 4.75 5.21
CA ARG A 102 0.92 4.25 5.35
C ARG A 102 0.90 2.81 5.80
N ILE A 103 1.63 1.96 5.09
CA ILE A 103 1.89 0.57 5.49
C ILE A 103 3.34 0.48 5.94
N LEU A 104 3.56 -0.03 7.15
CA LEU A 104 4.89 -0.34 7.67
C LEU A 104 5.21 -1.81 7.40
N ASN A 105 6.48 -2.15 7.19
CA ASN A 105 6.90 -3.54 6.94
C ASN A 105 8.02 -4.03 7.87
N GLN A 106 8.52 -3.21 8.78
CA GLN A 106 9.63 -3.58 9.66
C GLN A 106 9.60 -2.70 10.92
N ASN A 107 10.04 -3.27 12.05
CA ASN A 107 10.31 -2.54 13.29
C ASN A 107 11.81 -2.57 13.60
N HIS A 108 12.25 -1.73 14.54
CA HIS A 108 13.56 -1.89 15.18
C HIS A 108 13.50 -3.01 16.23
N ASN A 109 14.65 -3.62 16.53
CA ASN A 109 14.77 -4.45 17.72
C ASN A 109 14.79 -3.55 18.95
N PHE A 110 14.12 -3.97 20.02
CA PHE A 110 13.96 -3.16 21.24
C PHE A 110 14.05 -3.96 22.54
N ASP A 111 14.34 -5.27 22.46
CA ASP A 111 14.32 -6.16 23.63
C ASP A 111 15.50 -5.92 24.59
N ARG A 112 16.62 -5.37 24.09
CA ARG A 112 17.79 -5.09 24.93
C ARG A 112 17.68 -3.74 25.61
N THR A 113 17.85 -3.71 26.93
CA THR A 113 17.83 -2.47 27.71
C THR A 113 19.22 -1.95 28.06
N ASP A 114 20.28 -2.69 27.71
CA ASP A 114 21.67 -2.39 28.02
C ASP A 114 22.42 -1.67 26.88
N ILE A 115 21.80 -1.57 25.68
CA ILE A 115 22.32 -0.81 24.55
C ILE A 115 21.24 0.09 23.92
N PRO A 116 21.61 1.28 23.39
CA PRO A 116 20.66 2.16 22.69
C PRO A 116 19.92 1.47 21.53
N MET A 117 18.65 1.79 21.34
CA MET A 117 17.77 1.13 20.36
C MET A 117 18.27 1.24 18.91
N CYS A 118 18.94 2.34 18.54
CA CYS A 118 19.57 2.49 17.23
C CYS A 118 20.69 1.48 16.94
N ASN A 119 21.28 0.89 17.98
CA ASN A 119 22.37 -0.09 17.87
C ASN A 119 21.89 -1.55 17.96
N GLN A 120 20.59 -1.78 18.16
CA GLN A 120 20.01 -3.13 18.30
C GLN A 120 19.67 -3.78 16.95
N GLY A 121 19.74 -3.01 15.86
CA GLY A 121 19.39 -3.47 14.51
C GLY A 121 17.90 -3.45 14.22
N LEU A 122 17.52 -4.16 13.17
CA LEU A 122 16.14 -4.21 12.67
C LEU A 122 15.51 -5.58 12.94
N GLY A 123 14.22 -5.58 13.25
CA GLY A 123 13.41 -6.78 13.35
C GLY A 123 13.11 -7.40 11.99
N PRO A 124 12.33 -8.49 11.94
CA PRO A 124 11.99 -9.14 10.68
C PRO A 124 11.18 -8.21 9.78
N LYS A 125 11.38 -8.35 8.46
CA LYS A 125 10.48 -7.75 7.48
C LYS A 125 9.19 -8.57 7.44
N LEU A 126 8.06 -7.91 7.65
CA LEU A 126 6.73 -8.51 7.66
C LEU A 126 5.89 -7.94 6.53
N HIS A 127 5.20 -8.82 5.81
CA HIS A 127 4.44 -8.49 4.61
C HIS A 127 2.98 -8.21 4.95
N CYS A 128 2.43 -7.14 4.39
CA CYS A 128 1.02 -6.82 4.53
C CYS A 128 0.23 -7.45 3.38
N VAL A 129 -0.91 -8.05 3.72
CA VAL A 129 -1.86 -8.59 2.74
C VAL A 129 -3.20 -7.90 2.94
N ILE A 130 -3.71 -7.29 1.88
CA ILE A 130 -5.04 -6.70 1.80
C ILE A 130 -5.82 -7.58 0.82
N GLU A 131 -6.86 -8.24 1.30
CA GLU A 131 -7.70 -9.12 0.49
C GLU A 131 -8.69 -8.30 -0.37
N ASP A 132 -9.55 -9.02 -1.11
CA ASP A 132 -10.49 -8.42 -2.04
C ASP A 132 -11.60 -7.61 -1.33
N ASP A 133 -12.16 -6.63 -2.05
CA ASP A 133 -13.32 -5.82 -1.60
C ASP A 133 -13.10 -5.08 -0.25
N VAL A 134 -11.87 -4.62 -0.03
CA VAL A 134 -11.52 -3.85 1.18
C VAL A 134 -11.62 -2.35 0.92
N TRP A 135 -12.18 -1.61 1.88
CA TRP A 135 -12.13 -0.16 1.90
C TRP A 135 -11.24 0.35 3.04
N ILE A 136 -10.16 1.04 2.68
CA ILE A 136 -9.26 1.71 3.59
C ILE A 136 -9.57 3.21 3.54
N GLY A 137 -9.96 3.77 4.69
CA GLY A 137 -10.23 5.19 4.88
C GLY A 137 -8.98 6.06 4.70
N ARG A 138 -9.11 7.37 4.93
CA ARG A 138 -7.96 8.30 4.82
C ARG A 138 -7.07 8.20 6.05
N GLU A 139 -5.78 8.46 5.88
CA GLU A 139 -4.81 8.57 6.99
C GLU A 139 -4.72 7.32 7.88
N VAL A 140 -4.98 6.14 7.32
CA VAL A 140 -4.82 4.87 8.02
C VAL A 140 -3.34 4.50 8.11
N LEU A 141 -2.90 4.12 9.30
CA LEU A 141 -1.58 3.53 9.54
C LEU A 141 -1.72 2.03 9.77
N ILE A 142 -1.06 1.21 8.97
CA ILE A 142 -1.07 -0.25 9.07
C ILE A 142 0.31 -0.69 9.58
N THR A 143 0.34 -1.36 10.75
CA THR A 143 1.60 -1.86 11.33
C THR A 143 2.16 -3.04 10.53
N PRO A 144 3.42 -3.45 10.75
CA PRO A 144 4.01 -4.58 10.02
C PRO A 144 3.22 -5.89 10.15
N GLY A 145 3.09 -6.64 9.05
CA GLY A 145 2.55 -8.00 9.05
C GLY A 145 1.05 -8.11 9.32
N ARG A 146 0.24 -7.16 8.81
CA ARG A 146 -1.22 -7.22 8.96
C ARG A 146 -1.89 -7.93 7.78
N LEU A 147 -2.96 -8.65 8.10
CA LEU A 147 -3.90 -9.23 7.15
C LEU A 147 -5.23 -8.48 7.25
N ILE A 148 -5.55 -7.68 6.23
CA ILE A 148 -6.85 -7.03 6.13
C ILE A 148 -7.76 -7.92 5.31
N ARG A 149 -8.68 -8.58 6.01
CA ARG A 149 -9.52 -9.63 5.45
C ARG A 149 -10.61 -9.10 4.53
N LYS A 150 -11.07 -9.96 3.62
CA LYS A 150 -12.05 -9.68 2.58
C LYS A 150 -13.26 -8.92 3.11
N GLY A 151 -13.70 -7.93 2.33
CA GLY A 151 -14.89 -7.17 2.67
C GLY A 151 -14.72 -6.27 3.88
N SER A 152 -13.53 -6.06 4.45
CA SER A 152 -13.39 -5.20 5.64
C SER A 152 -13.36 -3.71 5.29
N ILE A 153 -13.80 -2.88 6.24
CA ILE A 153 -13.67 -1.42 6.19
C ILE A 153 -12.76 -1.00 7.33
N VAL A 154 -11.70 -0.26 7.01
CA VAL A 154 -10.82 0.39 7.98
C VAL A 154 -11.13 1.88 7.98
N GLY A 155 -11.71 2.38 9.07
CA GLY A 155 -12.11 3.78 9.22
C GLY A 155 -10.92 4.74 9.18
N CYS A 156 -11.19 6.00 8.83
CA CYS A 156 -10.17 7.04 8.73
C CYS A 156 -9.38 7.21 10.04
N GLY A 157 -8.08 7.49 9.94
CA GLY A 157 -7.19 7.71 11.08
C GLY A 157 -6.91 6.47 11.94
N CYS A 158 -7.39 5.29 11.54
CA CYS A 158 -7.16 4.05 12.28
C CYS A 158 -5.67 3.68 12.31
N VAL A 159 -5.18 3.27 13.47
CA VAL A 159 -3.87 2.62 13.61
C VAL A 159 -4.10 1.13 13.72
N LEU A 160 -4.05 0.43 12.59
CA LEU A 160 -4.33 -0.99 12.49
C LEU A 160 -3.14 -1.80 13.00
N SER A 161 -3.12 -2.04 14.31
CA SER A 161 -2.09 -2.78 15.03
C SER A 161 -2.39 -4.28 15.25
N LYS A 162 -3.54 -4.79 14.80
CA LYS A 162 -3.89 -6.22 14.82
C LYS A 162 -4.90 -6.57 13.73
N ASP A 163 -5.04 -7.86 13.44
CA ASP A 163 -5.95 -8.37 12.42
C ASP A 163 -7.37 -8.51 12.98
N PHE A 164 -8.36 -8.49 12.07
CA PHE A 164 -9.77 -8.66 12.37
C PHE A 164 -10.41 -9.64 11.38
N PRO A 165 -11.54 -10.29 11.73
CA PRO A 165 -12.26 -11.19 10.83
C PRO A 165 -12.72 -10.52 9.53
N GLU A 166 -13.07 -11.32 8.51
CA GLU A 166 -13.70 -10.81 7.28
C GLU A 166 -14.94 -9.96 7.58
N TYR A 167 -15.26 -9.03 6.68
CA TYR A 167 -16.42 -8.14 6.79
C TYR A 167 -16.42 -7.26 8.05
N SER A 168 -15.28 -6.99 8.66
CA SER A 168 -15.19 -6.12 9.85
C SER A 168 -15.26 -4.64 9.48
N ILE A 169 -15.97 -3.84 10.28
CA ILE A 169 -15.81 -2.38 10.31
C ILE A 169 -14.93 -2.03 11.50
N ILE A 170 -13.75 -1.47 11.23
CA ILE A 170 -12.67 -1.28 12.21
C ILE A 170 -12.37 0.21 12.33
N GLY A 171 -12.06 0.69 13.53
CA GLY A 171 -11.61 2.06 13.71
C GLY A 171 -10.88 2.31 15.03
N GLY A 172 -10.28 3.49 15.15
CA GLY A 172 -9.63 3.96 16.37
C GLY A 172 -8.12 3.69 16.46
N ASN A 173 -7.54 4.21 17.54
CA ASN A 173 -6.17 3.97 17.97
C ASN A 173 -6.18 3.80 19.50
N PRO A 174 -6.05 2.58 20.07
CA PRO A 174 -5.85 1.32 19.37
C PRO A 174 -7.09 0.88 18.57
N PRO A 175 -6.93 -0.01 17.57
CA PRO A 175 -8.02 -0.38 16.68
C PRO A 175 -9.02 -1.28 17.41
N ARG A 176 -10.30 -1.02 17.18
CA ARG A 176 -11.43 -1.81 17.70
C ARG A 176 -12.35 -2.21 16.57
N LEU A 177 -12.98 -3.37 16.72
CA LEU A 177 -14.11 -3.76 15.91
C LEU A 177 -15.28 -2.86 16.32
N ILE A 178 -15.78 -2.06 15.38
CA ILE A 178 -16.97 -1.23 15.58
C ILE A 178 -18.20 -2.12 15.45
N ARG A 179 -18.31 -2.86 14.33
CA ARG A 179 -19.32 -3.88 14.09
C ARG A 179 -18.92 -4.76 12.90
N SER A 180 -19.64 -5.85 12.70
CA SER A 180 -19.62 -6.59 11.44
C SER A 180 -20.44 -5.84 10.37
N ARG A 181 -19.97 -5.82 9.11
CA ARG A 181 -20.77 -5.37 7.95
C ARG A 181 -21.94 -6.31 7.66
N LYS A 182 -21.86 -7.56 8.11
CA LYS A 182 -22.94 -8.56 7.98
C LYS A 182 -23.97 -8.47 9.10
N ALA A 183 -23.73 -7.67 10.13
CA ALA A 183 -24.74 -7.40 11.14
C ALA A 183 -25.77 -6.42 10.56
N GLU A 184 -27.05 -6.76 10.74
CA GLU A 184 -28.19 -5.89 10.47
C GLU A 184 -28.13 -4.61 11.33
#